data_AF-A0A1S8YDX5-F1
#
_entry.id   AF-A0A1S8YDX5-F1
#
_cell.length_a   1.000
_cell.length_b   1.000
_cell.length_c   1.000
_cell.angle_alpha   90.00
_cell.angle_beta   90.00
_cell.angle_gamma   90.00
#
_symmetry.space_group_name_H-M   'P 1'
#
loop_
_entity.id
_entity.type
_entity.pdbx_description
1 polymer ?
#
loop_
_entity_poly.entity_id
_entity_poly.type
_entity_poly.pdbx_seq_one_letter_code
_entity_poly.pdbx_strand_id
1 'polypeptide(L)'
;MSAIVFPATLYQTKHQFNDHSSDDMQCGDLTEKQLRSDLGLDDVSNIVDPWTGEEVSIFSSFRKSQPKSKTEIAQILFDEFLRSSLPTHYLGQHNLFNNLVKHFYHGNGKSYSSPFLDSAYKSLILNEQSSPSSSLKIIQSFLDKVAIDVKNGLSDADKNSITKAIGNSILPKFNRWADSFNGLGMSIHDIYATKIQLTKLDITESGYVAKVTFTGQDHFGLDKTDIMNMKFHYIRAFRIWFVLQRWEKFAFKPFFTNMKAEFEISSRRNG
;
A
#
# COMPACT_ATOMS: atom_id res chain seq x y z
N MET A 1 -31.68 -19.46 -15.52
CA MET A 1 -30.46 -18.66 -15.22
C MET A 1 -29.72 -19.37 -14.12
N SER A 2 -28.39 -19.52 -14.21
CA SER A 2 -27.61 -20.14 -13.13
C SER A 2 -27.47 -19.15 -11.98
N ALA A 3 -27.65 -19.62 -10.74
CA ALA A 3 -27.28 -18.85 -9.57
C ALA A 3 -25.75 -18.73 -9.49
N ILE A 4 -25.21 -17.60 -9.01
CA ILE A 4 -23.77 -17.45 -8.83
C ILE A 4 -23.29 -18.39 -7.72
N VAL A 5 -22.14 -19.03 -7.92
CA VAL A 5 -21.45 -19.83 -6.90
C VAL A 5 -20.57 -18.92 -6.03
N PHE A 6 -20.62 -19.13 -4.71
CA PHE A 6 -19.80 -18.40 -3.75
C PHE A 6 -18.49 -19.15 -3.43
N PRO A 7 -17.36 -18.44 -3.21
CA PRO A 7 -17.23 -16.99 -3.24
C PRO A 7 -17.26 -16.42 -4.68
N ALA A 8 -18.03 -15.36 -4.89
CA ALA A 8 -18.17 -14.69 -6.18
C ALA A 8 -17.35 -13.40 -6.20
N THR A 9 -16.39 -13.29 -7.11
CA THR A 9 -15.69 -12.01 -7.37
C THR A 9 -16.65 -11.02 -8.00
N LEU A 10 -16.96 -9.94 -7.27
CA LEU A 10 -17.81 -8.85 -7.74
C LEU A 10 -16.99 -7.82 -8.52
N TYR A 11 -15.75 -7.59 -8.11
CA TYR A 11 -14.87 -6.62 -8.76
C TYR A 11 -13.41 -6.98 -8.54
N GLN A 12 -12.58 -6.66 -9.54
CA GLN A 12 -11.14 -6.70 -9.43
C GLN A 12 -10.54 -5.57 -10.28
N THR A 13 -9.54 -4.89 -9.74
CA THR A 13 -8.75 -3.90 -10.49
C THR A 13 -8.06 -4.52 -11.70
N LYS A 14 -7.71 -3.69 -12.69
CA LYS A 14 -6.91 -4.13 -13.84
C LYS A 14 -5.48 -4.50 -13.42
N HIS A 15 -4.91 -3.76 -12.46
CA HIS A 15 -3.65 -4.11 -11.82
C HIS A 15 -3.75 -5.48 -11.16
N GLN A 16 -2.73 -6.30 -11.40
CA GLN A 16 -2.67 -7.67 -10.90
C GLN A 16 -2.08 -7.69 -9.49
N PHE A 17 -2.54 -8.64 -8.68
CA PHE A 17 -1.86 -8.98 -7.45
C PHE A 17 -0.53 -9.67 -7.76
N ASN A 18 0.49 -9.40 -6.95
CA ASN A 18 1.84 -9.93 -7.03
C ASN A 18 2.56 -9.56 -8.33
N ASP A 19 2.34 -8.34 -8.82
CA ASP A 19 2.96 -7.82 -10.03
C ASP A 19 4.41 -7.38 -9.79
N HIS A 20 5.32 -8.35 -9.81
CA HIS A 20 6.75 -8.11 -9.70
C HIS A 20 7.36 -7.38 -10.90
N SER A 21 6.60 -7.16 -11.98
CA SER A 21 7.10 -6.45 -13.17
C SER A 21 7.02 -4.93 -13.05
N SER A 22 6.30 -4.43 -12.04
CA SER A 22 6.16 -3.02 -11.73
C SER A 22 7.52 -2.35 -11.45
N ASP A 23 7.70 -1.09 -11.88
CA ASP A 23 9.00 -0.42 -11.72
C ASP A 23 9.37 -0.23 -10.26
N ASP A 24 8.42 0.09 -9.39
CA ASP A 24 8.59 0.20 -7.94
C ASP A 24 9.00 -1.14 -7.26
N MET A 25 8.87 -2.27 -7.94
CA MET A 25 9.30 -3.59 -7.48
C MET A 25 10.72 -3.99 -7.94
N GLN A 26 11.41 -3.16 -8.73
CA GLN A 26 12.79 -3.42 -9.13
C GLN A 26 13.78 -3.05 -8.01
N CYS A 27 14.94 -3.72 -7.99
CA CYS A 27 16.03 -3.43 -7.05
C CYS A 27 17.38 -3.80 -7.66
N GLY A 28 18.44 -3.09 -7.24
CA GLY A 28 19.81 -3.38 -7.66
C GLY A 28 20.08 -3.23 -9.16
N ASP A 29 19.24 -2.51 -9.88
CA ASP A 29 19.23 -2.37 -11.33
C ASP A 29 19.90 -1.07 -11.84
N LEU A 30 20.24 -0.15 -10.93
CA LEU A 30 20.85 1.13 -11.27
C LEU A 30 22.31 1.22 -10.81
N THR A 31 23.13 1.79 -11.68
CA THR A 31 24.52 2.14 -11.40
C THR A 31 24.61 3.44 -10.60
N GLU A 32 25.75 3.67 -9.93
CA GLU A 32 26.02 4.95 -9.25
C GLU A 32 25.88 6.14 -10.21
N LYS A 33 26.41 6.01 -11.44
CA LYS A 33 26.33 7.07 -12.45
C LYS A 33 24.88 7.45 -12.75
N GLN A 34 24.00 6.48 -12.91
CA GLN A 34 22.58 6.75 -13.18
C GLN A 34 21.91 7.43 -11.98
N LEU A 35 22.17 6.95 -10.75
CA LEU A 35 21.60 7.54 -9.54
C LEU A 35 22.03 9.01 -9.37
N ARG A 36 23.30 9.31 -9.61
CA ARG A 36 23.86 10.64 -9.40
C ARG A 36 23.60 11.58 -10.57
N SER A 37 24.01 11.18 -11.77
CA SER A 37 23.95 12.05 -12.95
C SER A 37 22.54 12.18 -13.53
N ASP A 38 21.78 11.08 -13.61
CA ASP A 38 20.49 11.09 -14.30
C ASP A 38 19.35 11.44 -13.33
N LEU A 39 19.46 11.01 -12.06
CA LEU A 39 18.43 11.20 -11.03
C LEU A 39 18.79 12.26 -9.98
N GLY A 40 19.98 12.87 -10.04
CA GLY A 40 20.36 13.98 -9.14
C GLY A 40 20.54 13.58 -7.67
N LEU A 41 20.85 12.32 -7.39
CA LEU A 41 20.97 11.79 -6.02
C LEU A 41 22.40 11.91 -5.47
N ASP A 42 23.07 13.04 -5.64
CA ASP A 42 24.41 13.24 -5.05
C ASP A 42 24.37 13.35 -3.51
N ASP A 43 23.41 14.11 -2.96
CA ASP A 43 23.19 14.25 -1.52
C ASP A 43 22.11 13.28 -1.03
N VAL A 44 22.52 12.17 -0.41
CA VAL A 44 21.61 11.10 0.05
C VAL A 44 21.43 11.09 1.56
N SER A 45 22.49 11.28 2.34
CA SER A 45 22.49 11.11 3.80
C SER A 45 23.28 12.23 4.47
N ASN A 46 22.80 12.65 5.64
CA ASN A 46 23.49 13.64 6.47
C ASN A 46 24.57 13.04 7.37
N ILE A 47 24.74 11.71 7.36
CA ILE A 47 25.63 11.00 8.28
C ILE A 47 26.78 10.33 7.52
N VAL A 48 26.49 9.71 6.37
CA VAL A 48 27.49 8.97 5.61
C VAL A 48 27.26 9.16 4.11
N ASP A 49 28.33 9.43 3.36
CA ASP A 49 28.26 9.45 1.91
C ASP A 49 28.18 7.98 1.41
N PRO A 50 27.07 7.56 0.78
CA PRO A 50 26.92 6.17 0.35
C PRO A 50 27.92 5.77 -0.74
N TRP A 51 28.40 6.74 -1.51
CA TRP A 51 29.31 6.55 -2.64
C TRP A 51 30.74 6.27 -2.15
N THR A 52 31.22 7.07 -1.20
CA THR A 52 32.61 7.01 -0.70
C THR A 52 32.75 6.23 0.61
N GLY A 53 31.69 6.13 1.41
CA GLY A 53 31.72 5.57 2.76
C GLY A 53 32.29 6.50 3.82
N GLU A 54 32.59 7.75 3.46
CA GLU A 54 33.09 8.77 4.37
C GLU A 54 31.97 9.39 5.19
N GLU A 55 32.30 9.91 6.37
CA GLU A 55 31.33 10.54 7.26
C GLU A 55 31.01 11.97 6.82
N VAL A 56 29.72 12.29 6.71
CA VAL A 56 29.24 13.64 6.40
C VAL A 56 29.17 14.40 7.73
N SER A 57 30.27 15.04 8.10
CA SER A 57 30.36 15.85 9.32
C SER A 57 31.16 17.11 9.06
N ILE A 58 30.73 18.24 9.61
CA ILE A 58 31.53 19.49 9.61
C ILE A 58 32.91 19.30 10.26
N PHE A 59 33.06 18.26 11.10
CA PHE A 59 34.33 17.91 11.73
C PHE A 59 35.16 16.87 10.97
N SER A 60 34.65 16.27 9.89
CA SER A 60 35.40 15.31 9.07
C SER A 60 36.63 15.97 8.41
N SER A 61 36.56 17.28 8.14
CA SER A 61 37.70 18.10 7.71
C SER A 61 38.89 18.10 8.70
N PHE A 62 38.67 17.76 9.97
CA PHE A 62 39.69 17.74 11.01
C PHE A 62 40.12 16.33 11.43
N ARG A 63 39.42 15.28 10.99
CA ARG A 63 39.78 13.87 11.20
C ARG A 63 39.34 13.04 10.01
N LYS A 64 40.31 12.51 9.26
CA LYS A 64 40.03 11.56 8.17
C LYS A 64 39.59 10.23 8.79
N SER A 65 38.28 9.98 8.83
CA SER A 65 37.73 8.69 9.26
C SER A 65 38.01 7.64 8.19
N GLN A 66 38.20 6.38 8.59
CA GLN A 66 38.29 5.31 7.60
C GLN A 66 36.92 5.10 6.94
N PRO A 67 36.89 4.84 5.61
CA PRO A 67 35.64 4.53 4.91
C PRO A 67 34.94 3.35 5.56
N LYS A 68 33.64 3.52 5.80
CA LYS A 68 32.79 2.47 6.39
C LYS A 68 32.51 1.36 5.36
N SER A 69 32.35 0.14 5.83
CA SER A 69 31.94 -0.98 4.98
C SER A 69 30.53 -0.76 4.43
N LYS A 70 30.17 -1.43 3.33
CA LYS A 70 28.83 -1.33 2.74
C LYS A 70 27.71 -1.72 3.72
N THR A 71 27.94 -2.73 4.57
CA THR A 71 26.98 -3.14 5.60
C THR A 71 26.76 -2.05 6.65
N GLU A 72 27.85 -1.41 7.10
CA GLU A 72 27.76 -0.29 8.06
C GLU A 72 27.06 0.92 7.45
N ILE A 73 27.37 1.26 6.19
CA ILE A 73 26.69 2.33 5.46
C ILE A 73 25.19 2.03 5.38
N ALA A 74 24.80 0.82 4.94
CA ALA A 74 23.39 0.43 4.85
C ALA A 74 22.69 0.57 6.20
N GLN A 75 23.31 0.10 7.29
CA GLN A 75 22.74 0.23 8.63
C GLN A 75 22.52 1.70 9.03
N ILE A 76 23.49 2.58 8.78
CA ILE A 76 23.37 4.02 9.05
C ILE A 76 22.23 4.63 8.23
N LEU A 77 22.12 4.27 6.94
CA LEU A 77 21.05 4.73 6.07
C LEU A 77 19.67 4.27 6.58
N PHE A 78 19.53 3.01 6.99
CA PHE A 78 18.28 2.52 7.60
C PHE A 78 17.94 3.23 8.91
N ASP A 79 18.94 3.51 9.76
CA ASP A 79 18.73 4.27 10.99
C ASP A 79 18.27 5.71 10.69
N GLU A 80 18.85 6.36 9.69
CA GLU A 80 18.42 7.69 9.24
C GLU A 80 17.02 7.66 8.59
N PHE A 81 16.71 6.60 7.85
CA PHE A 81 15.39 6.39 7.26
C PHE A 81 14.31 6.27 8.34
N LEU A 82 14.56 5.48 9.39
CA LEU A 82 13.69 5.35 10.57
C LEU A 82 13.55 6.66 11.36
N ARG A 83 14.59 7.50 11.43
CA ARG A 83 14.52 8.81 12.11
C ARG A 83 13.73 9.84 11.33
N SER A 84 13.70 9.71 10.00
CA SER A 84 13.07 10.67 9.10
C SER A 84 11.52 10.62 9.13
N SER A 85 10.92 9.69 9.89
CA SER A 85 9.46 9.52 10.02
C SER A 85 8.78 10.39 11.08
N LEU A 86 9.29 11.59 11.39
CA LEU A 86 8.73 12.50 12.40
C LEU A 86 8.26 13.82 11.75
N PRO A 87 7.03 14.29 12.04
CA PRO A 87 6.55 14.55 13.39
C PRO A 87 5.36 13.72 13.87
N THR A 88 5.44 13.42 15.16
CA THR A 88 4.46 12.77 16.06
C THR A 88 3.06 13.40 16.00
N HIS A 89 2.03 12.69 15.53
CA HIS A 89 0.63 12.89 15.98
C HIS A 89 -0.24 11.61 16.04
N TYR A 90 0.25 10.44 15.58
CA TYR A 90 -0.49 9.17 15.70
C TYR A 90 0.45 7.97 15.97
N LEU A 91 0.54 7.55 17.23
CA LEU A 91 1.43 6.46 17.70
C LEU A 91 1.31 5.15 16.90
N GLY A 92 0.10 4.77 16.47
CA GLY A 92 -0.13 3.53 15.72
C GLY A 92 0.46 3.55 14.31
N GLN A 93 0.38 4.68 13.62
CA GLN A 93 0.83 4.82 12.24
C GLN A 93 2.36 4.84 12.12
N HIS A 94 3.02 5.46 13.09
CA HIS A 94 4.48 5.45 13.22
C HIS A 94 5.02 4.02 13.41
N ASN A 95 4.32 3.20 14.21
CA ASN A 95 4.71 1.81 14.42
C ASN A 95 4.60 0.98 13.15
N LEU A 96 3.57 1.20 12.32
CA LEU A 96 3.46 0.52 11.02
C LEU A 96 4.64 0.86 10.11
N PHE A 97 4.93 2.15 9.90
CA PHE A 97 6.05 2.57 9.08
C PHE A 97 7.37 1.94 9.53
N ASN A 98 7.66 1.99 10.83
CA ASN A 98 8.86 1.37 11.38
C ASN A 98 8.91 -0.13 11.14
N ASN A 99 7.77 -0.82 11.23
CA ASN A 99 7.70 -2.24 10.93
C ASN A 99 7.95 -2.52 9.45
N LEU A 100 7.44 -1.68 8.54
CA LEU A 100 7.71 -1.81 7.11
C LEU A 100 9.19 -1.56 6.78
N VAL A 101 9.82 -0.54 7.35
CA VAL A 101 11.25 -0.27 7.14
C VAL A 101 12.12 -1.38 7.73
N LYS A 102 11.79 -1.90 8.91
CA LYS A 102 12.47 -3.09 9.48
C LYS A 102 12.29 -4.32 8.60
N HIS A 103 11.10 -4.48 8.01
CA HIS A 103 10.83 -5.55 7.06
C HIS A 103 11.55 -5.33 5.72
N PHE A 104 11.74 -4.09 5.29
CA PHE A 104 12.58 -3.78 4.12
C PHE A 104 14.03 -4.19 4.37
N TYR A 105 14.53 -3.98 5.59
CA TYR A 105 15.90 -4.36 5.98
C TYR A 105 16.09 -5.88 6.11
N HIS A 106 15.15 -6.60 6.72
CA HIS A 106 15.32 -8.03 7.07
C HIS A 106 14.46 -9.02 6.27
N GLY A 107 13.39 -8.55 5.64
CA GLY A 107 12.35 -9.38 5.03
C GLY A 107 12.72 -9.96 3.66
N ASN A 108 13.78 -9.46 3.03
CA ASN A 108 14.32 -9.98 1.76
C ASN A 108 13.24 -10.13 0.66
N GLY A 109 12.37 -9.12 0.53
CA GLY A 109 11.33 -9.06 -0.49
C GLY A 109 10.09 -9.94 -0.24
N LYS A 110 10.02 -10.65 0.89
CA LYS A 110 8.79 -11.39 1.27
C LYS A 110 7.65 -10.41 1.47
N SER A 111 6.43 -10.76 1.07
CA SER A 111 5.27 -9.92 1.35
C SER A 111 5.07 -9.69 2.85
N TYR A 112 4.54 -8.53 3.19
CA TYR A 112 4.21 -8.13 4.55
C TYR A 112 2.69 -8.05 4.74
N SER A 113 2.21 -8.54 5.88
CA SER A 113 0.82 -8.40 6.31
C SER A 113 0.79 -8.25 7.83
N SER A 114 -0.15 -7.48 8.36
CA SER A 114 -0.35 -7.40 9.81
C SER A 114 -1.80 -7.12 10.16
N PRO A 115 -2.26 -7.51 11.36
CA PRO A 115 -3.59 -7.13 11.84
C PRO A 115 -3.83 -5.62 11.87
N PHE A 116 -2.77 -4.82 12.02
CA PHE A 116 -2.85 -3.36 11.95
C PHE A 116 -3.16 -2.87 10.53
N LEU A 117 -2.53 -3.46 9.51
CA LEU A 117 -2.83 -3.17 8.10
C LEU A 117 -4.28 -3.52 7.76
N ASP A 118 -4.75 -4.70 8.18
CA ASP A 118 -6.14 -5.11 7.99
C ASP A 118 -7.12 -4.14 8.68
N SER A 119 -6.80 -3.69 9.89
CA SER A 119 -7.61 -2.73 10.65
C SER A 119 -7.62 -1.34 10.00
N ALA A 120 -6.47 -0.87 9.50
CA ALA A 120 -6.37 0.40 8.79
C ALA A 120 -7.16 0.36 7.49
N TYR A 121 -7.03 -0.72 6.72
CA TYR A 121 -7.77 -0.93 5.48
C TYR A 121 -9.28 -1.03 5.71
N LYS A 122 -9.71 -1.77 6.75
CA LYS A 122 -11.11 -1.81 7.17
C LYS A 122 -11.63 -0.42 7.54
N SER A 123 -10.87 0.34 8.31
CA SER A 123 -11.28 1.70 8.73
C SER A 123 -11.39 2.65 7.54
N LEU A 124 -10.48 2.57 6.56
CA LEU A 124 -10.55 3.32 5.31
C LEU A 124 -11.89 3.08 4.59
N ILE A 125 -12.24 1.81 4.38
CA ILE A 125 -13.49 1.41 3.72
C ILE A 125 -14.72 1.91 4.49
N LEU A 126 -14.70 1.83 5.83
CA LEU A 126 -15.79 2.32 6.68
C LEU A 126 -15.93 3.85 6.60
N ASN A 127 -14.83 4.60 6.61
CA ASN A 127 -14.85 6.06 6.56
C ASN A 127 -15.41 6.57 5.22
N GLU A 128 -15.09 5.88 4.11
CA GLU A 128 -15.64 6.16 2.79
C GLU A 128 -17.16 5.93 2.72
N GLN A 129 -17.74 5.10 3.60
CA GLN A 129 -19.19 4.90 3.62
C GLN A 129 -19.97 6.19 3.88
N SER A 130 -19.37 7.24 4.44
CA SER A 130 -20.05 8.55 4.49
C SER A 130 -20.52 9.00 3.09
N SER A 131 -19.80 8.63 2.02
CA SER A 131 -20.19 8.87 0.64
C SER A 131 -21.16 7.82 0.09
N PRO A 132 -22.27 8.24 -0.58
CA PRO A 132 -23.18 7.31 -1.26
C PRO A 132 -22.53 6.55 -2.42
N SER A 133 -21.38 7.03 -2.91
CA SER A 133 -20.64 6.40 -4.01
C SER A 133 -19.59 5.39 -3.53
N SER A 134 -19.49 5.10 -2.23
CA SER A 134 -18.53 4.09 -1.74
C SER A 134 -18.90 2.68 -2.22
N SER A 135 -17.89 1.91 -2.61
CA SER A 135 -18.06 0.53 -3.09
C SER A 135 -18.90 -0.34 -2.14
N LEU A 136 -18.70 -0.25 -0.84
CA LEU A 136 -19.46 -1.01 0.16
C LEU A 136 -20.95 -0.58 0.23
N LYS A 137 -21.26 0.72 0.14
CA LYS A 137 -22.67 1.18 0.04
C LYS A 137 -23.31 0.81 -1.29
N ILE A 138 -22.58 0.83 -2.39
CA ILE A 138 -23.08 0.38 -3.69
C ILE A 138 -23.45 -1.10 -3.62
N ILE A 139 -22.61 -1.94 -3.00
CA ILE A 139 -22.93 -3.36 -2.78
C ILE A 139 -24.17 -3.52 -1.91
N GLN A 140 -24.26 -2.81 -0.79
CA GLN A 140 -25.44 -2.85 0.08
C GLN A 140 -26.72 -2.42 -0.66
N SER A 141 -26.69 -1.27 -1.34
CA SER A 141 -27.84 -0.74 -2.09
C SER A 141 -28.28 -1.67 -3.23
N PHE A 142 -27.32 -2.37 -3.84
CA PHE A 142 -27.60 -3.36 -4.87
C PHE A 142 -28.28 -4.60 -4.28
N LEU A 143 -27.73 -5.13 -3.18
CA LEU A 143 -28.31 -6.27 -2.47
C LEU A 143 -29.69 -5.95 -1.92
N ASP A 144 -29.93 -4.73 -1.41
CA ASP A 144 -31.26 -4.30 -0.97
C ASP A 144 -32.28 -4.37 -2.11
N LYS A 145 -31.92 -3.92 -3.32
CA LYS A 145 -32.81 -4.00 -4.49
C LYS A 145 -33.06 -5.44 -4.93
N VAL A 146 -32.00 -6.22 -5.13
CA VAL A 146 -32.14 -7.59 -5.65
C VAL A 146 -32.79 -8.52 -4.62
N ALA A 147 -32.49 -8.34 -3.33
CA ALA A 147 -33.14 -9.10 -2.27
C ALA A 147 -34.62 -8.78 -2.19
N ILE A 148 -35.09 -7.57 -2.53
CA ILE A 148 -36.53 -7.26 -2.61
C ILE A 148 -37.21 -8.06 -3.73
N ASP A 149 -36.51 -8.31 -4.84
CA ASP A 149 -37.10 -8.87 -6.07
C ASP A 149 -37.08 -10.42 -6.19
N VAL A 150 -36.22 -11.17 -5.48
CA VAL A 150 -35.92 -12.57 -5.87
C VAL A 150 -35.86 -13.61 -4.73
N LYS A 151 -36.61 -14.73 -4.91
CA LYS A 151 -36.57 -15.99 -4.11
C LYS A 151 -35.39 -16.94 -4.46
N ASN A 152 -34.57 -16.62 -5.47
CA ASN A 152 -33.62 -17.55 -6.12
C ASN A 152 -32.13 -17.11 -6.13
N GLY A 153 -31.74 -16.09 -5.36
CA GLY A 153 -30.35 -15.60 -5.31
C GLY A 153 -29.95 -14.68 -6.47
N LEU A 154 -28.64 -14.40 -6.58
CA LEU A 154 -28.08 -13.53 -7.62
C LEU A 154 -27.89 -14.29 -8.94
N SER A 155 -28.15 -13.63 -10.08
CA SER A 155 -27.86 -14.14 -11.42
C SER A 155 -26.53 -13.62 -11.99
N ASP A 156 -26.06 -14.17 -13.10
CA ASP A 156 -24.90 -13.63 -13.82
C ASP A 156 -25.13 -12.21 -14.36
N ALA A 157 -26.37 -11.85 -14.71
CA ALA A 157 -26.72 -10.50 -15.13
C ALA A 157 -26.62 -9.50 -13.97
N ASP A 158 -27.03 -9.92 -12.77
CA ASP A 158 -26.88 -9.15 -11.54
C ASP A 158 -25.39 -8.94 -11.23
N LYS A 159 -24.59 -10.00 -11.33
CA LYS A 159 -23.13 -9.95 -11.15
C LYS A 159 -22.49 -8.92 -12.09
N ASN A 160 -22.81 -8.97 -13.38
CA ASN A 160 -22.26 -8.03 -14.36
C ASN A 160 -22.69 -6.59 -14.07
N SER A 161 -23.91 -6.39 -13.59
CA SER A 161 -24.44 -5.07 -13.23
C SER A 161 -23.73 -4.49 -12.01
N ILE A 162 -23.58 -5.28 -10.94
CA ILE A 162 -22.84 -4.84 -9.74
C ILE A 162 -21.35 -4.64 -10.03
N THR A 163 -20.72 -5.47 -10.86
CA THR A 163 -19.31 -5.26 -11.27
C THR A 163 -19.11 -3.89 -11.92
N LYS A 164 -20.00 -3.50 -12.83
CA LYS A 164 -19.95 -2.17 -13.48
C LYS A 164 -20.21 -1.04 -12.49
N ALA A 165 -21.17 -1.22 -11.58
CA ALA A 165 -21.48 -0.23 -10.56
C ALA A 165 -20.31 0.01 -9.61
N ILE A 166 -19.64 -1.06 -9.15
CA ILE A 166 -18.42 -0.97 -8.32
C ILE A 166 -17.29 -0.32 -9.11
N GLY A 167 -17.11 -0.64 -10.39
CA GLY A 167 -16.08 -0.02 -11.23
C GLY A 167 -16.23 1.49 -11.41
N ASN A 168 -17.45 2.02 -11.24
CA ASN A 168 -17.74 3.46 -11.26
C ASN A 168 -17.85 4.08 -9.86
N SER A 169 -17.61 3.29 -8.81
CA SER A 169 -17.69 3.72 -7.41
C SER A 169 -16.36 4.27 -6.90
N ILE A 170 -16.37 4.82 -5.69
CA ILE A 170 -15.16 5.11 -4.93
C ILE A 170 -14.62 3.79 -4.41
N LEU A 171 -13.47 3.39 -4.97
CA LEU A 171 -12.69 2.26 -4.49
C LEU A 171 -11.79 2.72 -3.35
N PRO A 172 -11.52 1.83 -2.37
CA PRO A 172 -10.63 2.15 -1.26
C PRO A 172 -9.26 2.52 -1.80
N LYS A 173 -8.75 3.69 -1.41
CA LYS A 173 -7.40 4.13 -1.75
C LYS A 173 -6.79 4.93 -0.60
N PHE A 174 -5.51 4.72 -0.34
CA PHE A 174 -4.76 5.61 0.53
C PHE A 174 -4.27 6.78 -0.33
N ASN A 175 -4.86 7.98 -0.18
CA ASN A 175 -4.37 9.14 -0.94
C ASN A 175 -2.98 9.56 -0.42
N ARG A 176 -1.96 9.57 -1.28
CA ARG A 176 -0.56 10.06 -1.05
C ARG A 176 -0.45 11.36 -0.23
N TRP A 177 -1.48 12.21 -0.25
CA TRP A 177 -1.44 13.61 0.21
C TRP A 177 -2.36 13.96 1.36
N ALA A 178 -3.24 13.07 1.82
CA ALA A 178 -4.19 13.44 2.87
C ALA A 178 -3.48 13.72 4.21
N ASP A 179 -2.28 13.16 4.44
CA ASP A 179 -1.49 13.41 5.65
C ASP A 179 0.01 13.07 5.43
N SER A 180 0.74 13.77 4.55
CA SER A 180 2.14 13.44 4.19
C SER A 180 3.20 13.57 5.31
N PHE A 181 2.80 13.58 6.58
CA PHE A 181 3.67 13.47 7.75
C PHE A 181 3.05 12.63 8.88
N ASN A 182 2.10 11.75 8.57
CA ASN A 182 1.65 10.71 9.47
C ASN A 182 2.14 9.34 8.95
N GLY A 183 2.49 8.40 9.83
CA GLY A 183 3.20 7.18 9.44
C GLY A 183 2.46 6.27 8.46
N LEU A 184 1.17 6.52 8.16
CA LEU A 184 0.39 5.81 7.14
C LEU A 184 0.69 6.31 5.72
N GLY A 185 0.81 7.64 5.53
CA GLY A 185 1.08 8.22 4.20
C GLY A 185 2.48 7.92 3.64
N MET A 186 3.45 7.58 4.50
CA MET A 186 4.78 7.11 4.09
C MET A 186 4.89 5.58 3.96
N SER A 187 3.91 4.81 4.47
CA SER A 187 3.98 3.34 4.54
C SER A 187 3.12 2.62 3.50
N ILE A 188 2.04 3.25 3.06
CA ILE A 188 1.15 2.73 2.01
C ILE A 188 0.84 3.91 1.09
N HIS A 189 1.27 3.79 -0.17
CA HIS A 189 1.33 4.88 -1.12
C HIS A 189 0.02 5.04 -1.89
N ASP A 190 -0.65 3.91 -2.14
CA ASP A 190 -1.96 3.78 -2.77
C ASP A 190 -2.54 2.39 -2.42
N ILE A 191 -3.51 1.90 -3.19
CA ILE A 191 -3.85 0.48 -3.25
C ILE A 191 -3.72 0.04 -4.70
N TYR A 192 -2.55 -0.50 -5.04
CA TYR A 192 -2.24 -0.97 -6.40
C TYR A 192 -3.30 -1.94 -6.93
N ALA A 193 -3.66 -2.96 -6.14
CA ALA A 193 -4.64 -3.96 -6.52
C ALA A 193 -5.75 -4.13 -5.47
N THR A 194 -7.01 -4.16 -5.92
CA THR A 194 -8.18 -4.43 -5.08
C THR A 194 -9.03 -5.55 -5.69
N LYS A 195 -9.47 -6.47 -4.85
CA LYS A 195 -10.45 -7.51 -5.18
C LYS A 195 -11.57 -7.52 -4.15
N ILE A 196 -12.81 -7.52 -4.63
CA ILE A 196 -14.01 -7.52 -3.81
C ILE A 196 -14.80 -8.80 -4.10
N GLN A 197 -15.05 -9.58 -3.07
CA GLN A 197 -15.75 -10.85 -3.17
C GLN A 197 -16.98 -10.86 -2.27
N LEU A 198 -18.11 -11.32 -2.82
CA LEU A 198 -19.25 -11.76 -2.02
C LEU A 198 -18.98 -13.22 -1.65
N THR A 199 -18.68 -13.47 -0.38
CA THR A 199 -18.27 -14.79 0.12
C THR A 199 -19.45 -15.60 0.63
N LYS A 200 -20.53 -14.93 1.05
CA LYS A 200 -21.78 -15.56 1.46
C LYS A 200 -22.96 -14.63 1.17
N LEU A 201 -24.10 -15.19 0.79
CA LEU A 201 -25.38 -14.49 0.73
C LEU A 201 -26.50 -15.45 1.10
N ASP A 202 -27.14 -15.20 2.24
CA ASP A 202 -28.33 -15.91 2.70
C ASP A 202 -29.52 -14.96 2.59
N ILE A 203 -30.49 -15.28 1.72
CA ILE A 203 -31.72 -14.50 1.55
C ILE A 203 -32.86 -15.26 2.23
N THR A 204 -33.61 -14.58 3.09
CA THR A 204 -34.80 -15.10 3.78
C THR A 204 -36.02 -14.26 3.43
N GLU A 205 -37.21 -14.70 3.84
CA GLU A 205 -38.43 -13.88 3.70
C GLU A 205 -38.34 -12.57 4.48
N SER A 206 -37.59 -12.56 5.58
CA SER A 206 -37.37 -11.41 6.45
C SER A 206 -36.23 -10.49 6.02
N GLY A 207 -35.48 -10.81 4.96
CA GLY A 207 -34.38 -9.97 4.47
C GLY A 207 -33.18 -10.77 3.96
N TYR A 208 -31.96 -10.30 4.24
CA TYR A 208 -30.74 -11.03 3.88
C TYR A 208 -29.60 -10.79 4.86
N VAL A 209 -28.64 -11.71 4.84
CA VAL A 209 -27.31 -11.57 5.44
C VAL A 209 -26.26 -11.90 4.39
N ALA A 210 -25.31 -11.00 4.16
CA ALA A 210 -24.26 -11.12 3.17
C ALA A 210 -22.89 -10.91 3.82
N LYS A 211 -21.90 -11.68 3.40
CA LYS A 211 -20.49 -11.47 3.78
C LYS A 211 -19.70 -11.00 2.58
N VAL A 212 -19.04 -9.86 2.74
CA VAL A 212 -18.23 -9.23 1.70
C VAL A 212 -16.79 -9.14 2.18
N THR A 213 -15.86 -9.62 1.37
CA THR A 213 -14.43 -9.58 1.63
C THR A 213 -13.75 -8.66 0.62
N PHE A 214 -13.05 -7.66 1.14
CA PHE A 214 -12.13 -6.81 0.40
C PHE A 214 -10.72 -7.33 0.62
N THR A 215 -9.96 -7.48 -0.46
CA THR A 215 -8.53 -7.77 -0.45
C THR A 215 -7.83 -6.64 -1.18
N GLY A 216 -6.88 -6.00 -0.51
CA GLY A 216 -6.03 -4.95 -1.05
C GLY A 216 -4.58 -5.39 -1.07
N GLN A 217 -3.82 -4.90 -2.04
CA GLN A 217 -2.37 -5.01 -2.08
C GLN A 217 -1.77 -3.70 -2.57
N ASP A 218 -0.67 -3.30 -1.95
CA ASP A 218 0.15 -2.18 -2.40
C ASP A 218 1.63 -2.57 -2.42
N HIS A 219 2.49 -1.70 -2.94
CA HIS A 219 3.93 -1.93 -3.04
C HIS A 219 4.68 -1.08 -2.02
N PHE A 220 5.58 -1.70 -1.26
CA PHE A 220 6.61 -0.98 -0.52
C PHE A 220 7.88 -0.95 -1.37
N GLY A 221 7.91 -0.03 -2.31
CA GLY A 221 9.06 0.30 -3.14
C GLY A 221 8.85 1.63 -3.85
N LEU A 222 9.91 2.16 -4.45
CA LEU A 222 9.89 3.43 -5.19
C LEU A 222 10.27 3.22 -6.65
N ASP A 223 9.51 3.87 -7.53
CA ASP A 223 9.81 3.94 -8.96
C ASP A 223 10.63 5.21 -9.29
N LYS A 224 11.16 5.28 -10.52
CA LYS A 224 11.93 6.46 -10.97
C LYS A 224 11.09 7.74 -11.02
N THR A 225 9.79 7.63 -11.26
CA THR A 225 8.86 8.78 -11.33
C THR A 225 8.65 9.38 -9.96
N ASP A 226 8.56 8.55 -8.92
CA ASP A 226 8.38 8.96 -7.53
C ASP A 226 9.58 9.78 -7.05
N ILE A 227 10.80 9.32 -7.30
CA ILE A 227 12.01 10.03 -6.85
C ILE A 227 12.30 11.30 -7.68
N MET A 228 11.81 11.37 -8.92
CA MET A 228 11.94 12.58 -9.76
C MET A 228 10.85 13.62 -9.50
N ASN A 229 9.80 13.25 -8.77
CA ASN A 229 8.78 14.20 -8.38
C ASN A 229 9.35 15.21 -7.38
N MET A 230 9.31 16.51 -7.71
CA MET A 230 9.87 17.58 -6.85
C MET A 230 9.38 17.55 -5.40
N LYS A 231 8.18 17.02 -5.13
CA LYS A 231 7.65 16.90 -3.77
C LYS A 231 8.42 15.88 -2.92
N PHE A 232 8.88 14.79 -3.52
CA PHE A 232 9.58 13.69 -2.83
C PHE A 232 11.08 13.76 -3.03
N HIS A 233 11.53 14.29 -4.18
CA HIS A 233 12.91 14.34 -4.59
C HIS A 233 13.85 14.92 -3.52
N TYR A 234 13.42 15.96 -2.80
CA TYR A 234 14.23 16.62 -1.77
C TYR A 234 14.02 16.06 -0.36
N ILE A 235 13.10 15.10 -0.18
CA ILE A 235 12.88 14.45 1.11
C ILE A 235 13.93 13.35 1.28
N ARG A 236 14.78 13.51 2.29
CA ARG A 236 15.92 12.61 2.52
C ARG A 236 15.51 11.15 2.71
N ALA A 237 14.38 10.89 3.37
CA ALA A 237 13.82 9.55 3.52
C ALA A 237 13.63 8.82 2.17
N PHE A 238 13.09 9.52 1.16
CA PHE A 238 12.86 8.96 -0.17
C PHE A 238 14.18 8.72 -0.92
N ARG A 239 15.15 9.64 -0.80
CA ARG A 239 16.49 9.45 -1.39
C ARG A 239 17.18 8.22 -0.81
N ILE A 240 17.17 8.09 0.51
CA ILE A 240 17.75 6.95 1.21
C ILE A 240 17.07 5.65 0.78
N TRP A 241 15.74 5.62 0.82
CA TRP A 241 14.96 4.45 0.41
C TRP A 241 15.30 4.05 -1.04
N PHE A 242 15.28 5.00 -1.97
CA PHE A 242 15.57 4.74 -3.37
C PHE A 242 16.99 4.20 -3.59
N VAL A 243 17.99 4.76 -2.90
CA VAL A 243 19.39 4.28 -2.99
C VAL A 243 19.55 2.89 -2.39
N LEU A 244 18.95 2.62 -1.22
CA LEU A 244 18.95 1.28 -0.61
C LEU A 244 18.31 0.24 -1.54
N GLN A 245 17.22 0.61 -2.23
CA GLN A 245 16.49 -0.28 -3.14
C GLN A 245 17.22 -0.49 -4.47
N ARG A 246 17.51 0.59 -5.20
CA ARG A 246 17.83 0.56 -6.64
C ARG A 246 19.31 0.44 -6.95
N TRP A 247 20.18 0.83 -6.01
CA TRP A 247 21.61 0.76 -6.28
C TRP A 247 22.10 -0.68 -6.31
N GLU A 248 22.80 -1.06 -7.38
CA GLU A 248 23.39 -2.40 -7.57
C GLU A 248 24.29 -2.87 -6.41
N LYS A 249 24.81 -1.95 -5.59
CA LYS A 249 25.65 -2.27 -4.43
C LYS A 249 24.88 -2.59 -3.15
N PHE A 250 23.61 -2.20 -3.05
CA PHE A 250 22.75 -2.48 -1.90
C PHE A 250 21.66 -3.49 -2.24
N ALA A 251 20.86 -3.21 -3.28
CA ALA A 251 19.83 -4.11 -3.79
C ALA A 251 18.84 -4.65 -2.73
N PHE A 252 18.45 -3.83 -1.75
CA PHE A 252 17.40 -4.22 -0.80
C PHE A 252 16.08 -4.40 -1.55
N LYS A 253 15.42 -5.53 -1.32
CA LYS A 253 14.26 -5.94 -2.13
C LYS A 253 12.98 -5.26 -1.64
N PRO A 254 12.24 -4.54 -2.51
CA PRO A 254 10.90 -4.07 -2.20
C PRO A 254 9.95 -5.26 -2.04
N PHE A 255 8.77 -5.02 -1.48
CA PHE A 255 7.83 -6.09 -1.16
C PHE A 255 6.37 -5.64 -1.24
N PHE A 256 5.47 -6.59 -1.36
CA PHE A 256 4.03 -6.34 -1.33
C PHE A 256 3.51 -6.17 0.10
N THR A 257 2.64 -5.19 0.33
CA THR A 257 1.85 -5.05 1.55
C THR A 257 0.44 -5.59 1.28
N ASN A 258 0.05 -6.64 2.00
CA ASN A 258 -1.24 -7.30 1.82
C ASN A 258 -2.22 -6.89 2.93
N MET A 259 -3.46 -6.60 2.52
CA MET A 259 -4.52 -6.12 3.39
C MET A 259 -5.82 -6.89 3.14
N LYS A 260 -6.58 -7.16 4.20
CA LYS A 260 -7.88 -7.82 4.13
C LYS A 260 -8.88 -7.17 5.06
N ALA A 261 -10.10 -6.93 4.57
CA ALA A 261 -11.21 -6.47 5.38
C ALA A 261 -12.47 -7.29 5.08
N GLU A 262 -13.16 -7.71 6.14
CA GLU A 262 -14.41 -8.46 6.06
C GLU A 262 -15.56 -7.67 6.70
N PHE A 263 -16.68 -7.67 5.98
CA PHE A 263 -17.91 -6.97 6.33
C PHE A 263 -19.09 -7.93 6.28
N GLU A 264 -19.99 -7.79 7.24
CA GLU A 264 -21.31 -8.40 7.20
C GLU A 264 -22.32 -7.29 6.92
N ILE A 265 -23.11 -7.47 5.86
CA ILE A 265 -24.19 -6.56 5.46
C ILE A 265 -25.48 -7.32 5.69
N SER A 266 -26.47 -6.66 6.31
CA SER A 266 -27.78 -7.24 6.47
C SER A 266 -28.86 -6.19 6.26
N SER A 267 -30.02 -6.66 5.82
CA SER A 267 -31.23 -5.86 5.70
C SER A 267 -32.39 -6.65 6.28
N ARG A 268 -33.32 -5.95 6.95
CA ARG A 268 -34.57 -6.52 7.45
C ARG A 268 -35.72 -5.89 6.69
N ARG A 269 -36.63 -6.73 6.18
CA ARG A 269 -37.91 -6.25 5.65
C ARG A 269 -38.79 -5.90 6.84
N ASN A 270 -39.13 -4.62 7.00
CA ASN A 270 -40.25 -4.24 7.84
C ASN A 270 -41.51 -4.69 7.09
N GLY A 271 -42.31 -5.55 7.73
CA GLY A 271 -43.58 -6.04 7.18
C GLY A 271 -44.61 -4.93 7.01
#